data_AF-A0A7J2YB79-F1
#
_entry.id   AF-A0A7J2YB79-F1
#
_cell.length_a   1.000
_cell.length_b   1.000
_cell.length_c   1.000
_cell.angle_alpha   90.00
_cell.angle_beta   90.00
_cell.angle_gamma   90.00
#
_symmetry.space_group_name_H-M   'P 1'
#
loop_
_entity.id
_entity.type
_entity.pdbx_description
1 polymer ?
#
loop_
_entity_poly.entity_id
_entity_poly.type
_entity_poly.pdbx_seq_one_letter_code
_entity_poly.pdbx_strand_id
1 'polypeptide(L)'
;MKFKALCLYAEPNAVDVVEHYNVNGASVYITTDARYLVVEPELNNDAHEIYSKMMEVLFYSLKPLRQSPDPVSYIEEHIWNEAEDLAIVDKVKNVFEQLRYYLVRDVVGYGIIDVLMKDDDVEEVTCERYDRNVGVIHRRYTEYNILDTNIMFGTADAMN
;
A
#
# COMPACT_ATOMS: atom_id res chain seq x y z
N MET A 1 -0.79 20.84 -1.07
CA MET A 1 0.28 19.90 -0.61
C MET A 1 0.36 18.78 -1.63
N LYS A 2 1.54 18.36 -2.11
CA LYS A 2 1.59 17.25 -3.10
C LYS A 2 1.71 15.91 -2.39
N PHE A 3 0.65 15.11 -2.45
CA PHE A 3 0.64 13.73 -1.96
C PHE A 3 1.22 12.81 -3.03
N LYS A 4 2.11 11.89 -2.64
CA LYS A 4 2.70 10.92 -3.54
C LYS A 4 2.41 9.52 -3.04
N ALA A 5 1.71 8.73 -3.85
CA ALA A 5 1.57 7.30 -3.59
C ALA A 5 2.96 6.64 -3.68
N LEU A 6 3.35 5.96 -2.62
CA LEU A 6 4.51 5.08 -2.61
C LEU A 6 4.06 3.70 -3.06
N CYS A 7 4.60 3.23 -4.19
CA CYS A 7 4.29 1.94 -4.78
C CYS A 7 5.46 0.99 -4.53
N LEU A 8 5.19 -0.16 -3.93
CA LEU A 8 6.18 -1.20 -3.72
C LEU A 8 6.32 -2.03 -4.99
N TYR A 9 7.57 -2.19 -5.42
CA TYR A 9 7.92 -2.94 -6.62
C TYR A 9 9.09 -3.87 -6.31
N ALA A 10 9.11 -5.00 -7.00
CA ALA A 10 10.21 -5.94 -7.00
C ALA A 10 10.24 -6.70 -8.33
N GLU A 11 11.43 -7.11 -8.75
CA GLU A 11 11.65 -8.03 -9.87
C GLU A 11 12.03 -9.40 -9.31
N PRO A 12 11.04 -10.27 -8.97
CA PRO A 12 11.33 -11.57 -8.37
C PRO A 12 12.10 -12.51 -9.30
N ASN A 13 12.13 -12.25 -10.61
CA ASN A 13 12.86 -13.07 -11.60
C ASN A 13 14.38 -13.11 -11.38
N ALA A 14 14.94 -12.21 -10.57
CA ALA A 14 16.37 -12.18 -10.28
C ALA A 14 16.79 -13.19 -9.18
N VAL A 15 15.85 -13.80 -8.47
CA VAL A 15 16.11 -14.71 -7.33
C VAL A 15 15.12 -15.88 -7.32
N ASP A 16 15.54 -17.02 -6.77
CA ASP A 16 14.67 -18.18 -6.64
C ASP A 16 13.54 -17.89 -5.64
N VAL A 17 12.31 -17.91 -6.15
CA VAL A 17 11.07 -17.75 -5.38
C VAL A 17 10.68 -19.10 -4.79
N VAL A 18 10.53 -19.17 -3.47
CA VAL A 18 10.04 -20.36 -2.77
C VAL A 18 8.52 -20.38 -2.69
N GLU A 19 7.89 -19.21 -2.56
CA GLU A 19 6.43 -19.09 -2.52
C GLU A 19 5.96 -17.75 -3.08
N HIS A 20 4.79 -17.77 -3.70
CA HIS A 20 4.08 -16.60 -4.21
C HIS A 20 2.60 -16.71 -3.87
N TYR A 21 2.05 -15.67 -3.24
CA TYR A 21 0.64 -15.55 -2.90
C TYR A 21 0.18 -14.10 -2.95
N ASN A 22 -1.12 -13.86 -2.79
CA ASN A 22 -1.69 -12.51 -2.81
C ASN A 22 -2.21 -12.12 -1.43
N VAL A 23 -1.96 -10.86 -1.07
CA VAL A 23 -2.47 -10.25 0.16
C VAL A 23 -3.06 -8.89 -0.21
N ASN A 24 -4.36 -8.71 0.06
CA ASN A 24 -5.08 -7.45 -0.14
C ASN A 24 -4.89 -6.80 -1.54
N GLY A 25 -4.73 -7.59 -2.61
CA GLY A 25 -4.52 -7.07 -3.97
C GLY A 25 -3.06 -6.76 -4.35
N ALA A 26 -2.11 -7.00 -3.43
CA ALA A 26 -0.68 -7.04 -3.72
C ALA A 26 -0.19 -8.49 -3.83
N SER A 27 0.88 -8.71 -4.61
CA SER A 27 1.57 -9.99 -4.69
C SER A 27 2.75 -10.01 -3.72
N VAL A 28 2.86 -11.11 -2.98
CA VAL A 28 3.92 -11.36 -2.01
C VAL A 28 4.76 -12.53 -2.50
N TYR A 29 6.08 -12.36 -2.45
CA TYR A 29 7.05 -13.37 -2.83
C TYR A 29 8.00 -13.65 -1.67
N ILE A 30 8.12 -14.91 -1.28
CA ILE A 30 9.17 -15.38 -0.38
C ILE A 30 10.28 -15.96 -1.23
N THR A 31 11.52 -15.63 -0.89
CA THR A 31 12.71 -15.96 -1.70
C THR A 31 13.72 -16.77 -0.89
N THR A 32 14.57 -17.53 -1.58
CA THR A 32 15.61 -18.37 -0.92
C THR A 32 16.68 -17.57 -0.19
N ASP A 33 16.86 -16.28 -0.53
CA ASP A 33 17.82 -15.38 0.12
C ASP A 33 17.22 -14.60 1.30
N ALA A 34 16.16 -15.16 1.90
CA ALA A 34 15.49 -14.64 3.08
C ALA A 34 14.84 -13.26 2.89
N ARG A 35 14.18 -13.03 1.75
CA ARG A 35 13.40 -11.80 1.52
C ARG A 35 11.90 -12.04 1.38
N TYR A 36 11.14 -11.07 1.87
CA TYR A 36 9.69 -10.93 1.72
C TYR A 36 9.41 -9.76 0.77
N LEU A 37 9.19 -10.03 -0.51
CA LEU A 37 9.05 -8.99 -1.52
C LEU A 37 7.57 -8.71 -1.80
N VAL A 38 7.18 -7.44 -1.69
CA VAL A 38 5.83 -6.97 -2.00
C VAL A 38 5.83 -6.26 -3.35
N VAL A 39 4.89 -6.65 -4.20
CA VAL A 39 4.60 -5.98 -5.47
C VAL A 39 3.16 -5.50 -5.44
N GLU A 40 2.98 -4.19 -5.46
CA GLU A 40 1.67 -3.54 -5.47
C GLU A 40 1.22 -3.20 -6.89
N PRO A 41 -0.09 -2.92 -7.11
CA PRO A 41 -0.57 -2.46 -8.40
C PRO A 41 0.18 -1.22 -8.89
N GLU A 42 0.62 -1.23 -10.15
CA GLU A 42 1.31 -0.08 -10.73
C GLU A 42 0.36 1.12 -10.91
N LEU A 43 0.83 2.31 -10.51
CA LEU A 43 0.18 3.58 -10.86
C LEU A 43 0.86 4.19 -12.08
N ASN A 44 0.09 4.39 -13.15
CA ASN A 44 0.54 5.20 -14.26
C ASN A 44 0.53 6.70 -13.89
N ASN A 45 1.08 7.56 -14.76
CA ASN A 45 1.20 8.99 -14.49
C ASN A 45 -0.17 9.66 -14.20
N ASP A 46 -1.20 9.32 -14.99
CA ASP A 46 -2.55 9.85 -14.78
C ASP A 46 -3.10 9.43 -13.41
N ALA A 47 -2.91 8.17 -13.01
CA ALA A 47 -3.36 7.65 -11.73
C ALA A 47 -2.63 8.32 -10.56
N HIS A 48 -1.33 8.59 -10.67
CA HIS A 48 -0.59 9.35 -9.66
C HIS A 48 -1.12 10.78 -9.50
N GLU A 49 -1.41 11.47 -10.61
CA GLU A 49 -1.97 12.82 -10.56
C GLU A 49 -3.35 12.85 -9.93
N ILE A 50 -4.21 11.89 -10.30
CA ILE A 50 -5.55 11.77 -9.73
C ILE A 50 -5.47 11.42 -8.25
N TYR A 51 -4.66 10.43 -7.85
CA TYR A 51 -4.44 10.07 -6.46
C TYR A 51 -4.03 11.30 -5.62
N SER A 52 -3.07 12.10 -6.10
CA SER A 52 -2.61 13.29 -5.36
C SER A 52 -3.74 14.29 -5.13
N LYS A 53 -4.64 14.47 -6.12
CA LYS A 53 -5.78 15.38 -6.00
C LYS A 53 -6.82 14.83 -5.03
N MET A 54 -7.18 13.56 -5.18
CA MET A 54 -8.15 12.89 -4.30
C MET A 54 -7.68 12.92 -2.84
N MET A 55 -6.39 12.63 -2.59
CA MET A 55 -5.80 12.74 -1.25
C MET A 55 -5.84 14.16 -0.69
N GLU A 56 -5.58 15.17 -1.52
CA GLU A 56 -5.63 16.57 -1.09
C GLU A 56 -7.05 16.96 -0.65
N VAL A 57 -8.07 16.60 -1.44
CA VAL A 57 -9.45 16.90 -1.07
C VAL A 57 -9.88 16.11 0.16
N LEU A 58 -9.55 14.81 0.24
CA LEU A 58 -9.80 14.01 1.43
C LEU A 58 -9.17 14.66 2.65
N PHE A 59 -7.91 15.05 2.61
CA PHE A 59 -7.22 15.67 3.74
C PHE A 59 -7.93 16.92 4.28
N TYR A 60 -8.51 17.74 3.40
CA TYR A 60 -9.25 18.95 3.80
C TYR A 60 -10.73 18.70 4.17
N SER A 61 -11.34 17.66 3.61
CA SER A 61 -12.78 17.37 3.77
C SER A 61 -13.09 16.27 4.77
N LEU A 62 -12.07 15.53 5.22
CA LEU A 62 -12.20 14.35 6.07
C LEU A 62 -12.90 14.69 7.39
N LYS A 63 -14.17 14.30 7.47
CA LYS A 63 -14.81 14.06 8.76
C LYS A 63 -14.07 12.91 9.44
N PRO A 64 -14.07 12.82 10.79
CA PRO A 64 -13.39 11.74 11.49
C PRO A 64 -13.87 10.35 11.00
N LEU A 65 -13.07 9.66 10.19
CA LEU A 65 -13.43 8.36 9.60
C LEU A 65 -13.75 7.28 10.63
N ARG A 66 -13.20 7.43 11.84
CA ARG A 66 -13.50 6.56 13.00
C ARG A 66 -14.99 6.50 13.34
N GLN A 67 -15.80 7.44 12.84
CA GLN A 67 -17.24 7.47 13.05
C GLN A 67 -18.04 6.91 11.87
N SER A 68 -17.39 6.58 10.73
CA SER A 68 -18.06 5.94 9.60
C SER A 68 -18.19 4.45 9.86
N PRO A 69 -19.41 3.87 9.78
CA PRO A 69 -19.59 2.42 9.86
C PRO A 69 -18.97 1.69 8.65
N ASP A 70 -18.74 2.40 7.54
CA ASP A 70 -18.10 1.88 6.34
C ASP A 70 -17.13 2.93 5.74
N PRO A 71 -15.86 2.96 6.19
CA PRO A 71 -14.87 3.88 5.68
C PRO A 71 -14.51 3.62 4.21
N VAL A 72 -14.62 2.38 3.73
CA VAL A 72 -14.23 2.02 2.35
C VAL A 72 -15.24 2.58 1.36
N SER A 73 -16.53 2.35 1.59
CA SER A 73 -17.58 2.92 0.73
C SER A 73 -17.54 4.45 0.73
N TYR A 74 -17.22 5.08 1.87
CA TYR A 74 -17.03 6.53 1.92
C TYR A 74 -15.90 7.03 1.00
N ILE A 75 -14.77 6.31 0.95
CA ILE A 75 -13.66 6.64 0.04
C ILE A 75 -14.09 6.44 -1.41
N GLU A 76 -14.79 5.35 -1.73
CA GLU A 76 -15.29 5.09 -3.09
C GLU A 76 -16.27 6.17 -3.56
N GLU A 77 -17.24 6.56 -2.73
CA GLU A 77 -18.17 7.66 -3.01
C GLU A 77 -17.41 8.96 -3.24
N HIS A 78 -16.40 9.24 -2.43
CA HIS A 78 -15.58 10.44 -2.58
C HIS A 78 -14.83 10.45 -3.92
N ILE A 79 -14.21 9.33 -4.32
CA ILE A 79 -13.52 9.21 -5.61
C ILE A 79 -14.47 9.60 -6.76
N TRP A 80 -15.71 9.11 -6.74
CA TRP A 80 -16.66 9.36 -7.82
C TRP A 80 -17.22 10.79 -7.80
N ASN A 81 -17.57 11.33 -6.63
CA ASN A 81 -18.06 12.71 -6.50
C ASN A 81 -17.00 13.72 -7.01
N GLU A 82 -15.75 13.55 -6.60
CA GLU A 82 -14.66 14.42 -7.06
C GLU A 82 -14.36 14.22 -8.56
N ALA A 83 -14.53 13.00 -9.08
CA ALA A 83 -14.38 12.74 -10.50
C ALA A 83 -15.43 13.49 -11.35
N GLU A 84 -16.66 13.59 -10.85
CA GLU A 84 -17.74 14.36 -11.46
C GLU A 84 -17.46 15.87 -11.39
N ASP A 85 -17.10 16.39 -10.22
CA ASP A 85 -16.82 17.82 -10.00
C ASP A 85 -15.65 18.32 -10.87
N LEU A 86 -14.65 17.46 -11.09
CA LEU A 86 -13.49 17.76 -11.94
C LEU A 86 -13.72 17.43 -13.42
N ALA A 87 -14.87 16.88 -13.80
CA ALA A 87 -15.18 16.41 -15.15
C ALA A 87 -14.14 15.42 -15.72
N ILE A 88 -13.67 14.48 -14.89
CA ILE A 88 -12.66 13.46 -15.24
C ILE A 88 -13.15 12.01 -15.04
N VAL A 89 -14.45 11.78 -14.97
CA VAL A 89 -15.07 10.46 -14.72
C VAL A 89 -14.46 9.35 -15.60
N ASP A 90 -14.30 9.58 -16.90
CA ASP A 90 -13.73 8.58 -17.81
C ASP A 90 -12.27 8.23 -17.48
N LYS A 91 -11.48 9.22 -17.05
CA LYS A 91 -10.09 8.98 -16.61
C LYS A 91 -10.07 8.16 -15.33
N VAL A 92 -10.89 8.53 -14.34
CA VAL A 92 -10.99 7.84 -13.06
C VAL A 92 -11.44 6.40 -13.26
N LYS A 93 -12.44 6.16 -14.11
CA LYS A 93 -12.93 4.83 -14.44
C LYS A 93 -11.85 3.89 -14.97
N ASN A 94 -10.90 4.40 -15.76
CA ASN A 94 -9.81 3.60 -16.31
C ASN A 94 -8.76 3.19 -15.27
N VAL A 95 -8.67 3.89 -14.14
CA VAL A 95 -7.66 3.66 -13.09
C VAL A 95 -8.29 3.43 -11.72
N PHE A 96 -9.59 3.13 -11.67
CA PHE A 96 -10.37 3.12 -10.44
C PHE A 96 -9.84 2.10 -9.44
N GLU A 97 -9.53 0.88 -9.88
CA GLU A 97 -9.03 -0.17 -8.99
C GLU A 97 -7.70 0.20 -8.34
N GLN A 98 -6.78 0.82 -9.09
CA GLN A 98 -5.52 1.30 -8.55
C GLN A 98 -5.75 2.46 -7.56
N LEU A 99 -6.56 3.46 -7.93
CA LEU A 99 -6.90 4.56 -7.04
C LEU A 99 -7.52 4.07 -5.73
N ARG A 100 -8.51 3.17 -5.85
CA ARG A 100 -9.19 2.54 -4.72
C ARG A 100 -8.19 1.82 -3.82
N TYR A 101 -7.31 1.01 -4.39
CA TYR A 101 -6.26 0.31 -3.64
C TYR A 101 -5.44 1.28 -2.79
N TYR A 102 -4.83 2.29 -3.40
CA TYR A 102 -3.93 3.21 -2.69
C TYR A 102 -4.66 4.13 -1.71
N LEU A 103 -5.83 4.66 -2.07
CA LEU A 103 -6.60 5.52 -1.17
C LEU A 103 -7.09 4.75 0.06
N VAL A 104 -7.59 3.52 -0.12
CA VAL A 104 -7.99 2.69 1.03
C VAL A 104 -6.77 2.30 1.87
N ARG A 105 -5.66 1.89 1.23
CA ARG A 105 -4.41 1.53 1.92
C ARG A 105 -3.86 2.68 2.78
N ASP A 106 -3.86 3.89 2.25
CA ASP A 106 -3.21 5.04 2.89
C ASP A 106 -4.12 5.79 3.88
N VAL A 107 -5.44 5.74 3.68
CA VAL A 107 -6.39 6.50 4.51
C VAL A 107 -7.05 5.61 5.59
N VAL A 108 -7.34 4.36 5.26
CA VAL A 108 -8.03 3.41 6.16
C VAL A 108 -7.07 2.34 6.70
N GLY A 109 -6.15 1.90 5.85
CA GLY A 109 -5.17 0.86 6.17
C GLY A 109 -3.96 1.38 6.95
N TYR A 110 -2.86 0.64 6.82
CA TYR A 110 -1.60 0.92 7.52
C TYR A 110 -0.53 1.53 6.59
N GLY A 111 -0.93 2.18 5.50
CA GLY A 111 -0.02 2.81 4.55
C GLY A 111 0.96 1.81 3.92
N ILE A 112 2.25 2.13 3.89
CA ILE A 112 3.27 1.31 3.21
C ILE A 112 3.48 -0.08 3.83
N ILE A 113 3.00 -0.32 5.05
CA ILE A 113 3.06 -1.64 5.71
C ILE A 113 1.72 -2.39 5.69
N ASP A 114 0.69 -1.86 5.02
CA ASP A 114 -0.66 -2.44 5.00
C ASP A 114 -0.69 -3.90 4.56
N VAL A 115 0.14 -4.27 3.57
CA VAL A 115 0.28 -5.65 3.11
C VAL A 115 0.78 -6.56 4.23
N LEU A 116 1.81 -6.13 4.98
CA LEU A 116 2.35 -6.91 6.11
C LEU A 116 1.31 -7.07 7.22
N MET A 117 0.57 -6.01 7.51
CA MET A 117 -0.42 -5.97 8.59
C MET A 117 -1.68 -6.81 8.29
N LYS A 118 -1.96 -7.09 7.02
CA LYS A 118 -3.11 -7.88 6.56
C LYS A 118 -2.75 -9.31 6.17
N ASP A 119 -1.48 -9.67 6.26
CA ASP A 119 -1.01 -11.02 5.99
C ASP A 119 -1.12 -11.88 7.26
N ASP A 120 -2.01 -12.86 7.25
CA ASP A 120 -2.23 -13.78 8.38
C ASP A 120 -0.99 -14.64 8.70
N ASP A 121 -0.09 -14.81 7.73
CA ASP A 121 1.15 -15.56 7.91
C ASP A 121 2.30 -14.71 8.48
N VAL A 122 2.14 -13.39 8.57
CA VAL A 122 3.08 -12.52 9.29
C VAL A 122 2.76 -12.58 10.78
N GLU A 123 3.74 -13.02 11.57
CA GLU A 123 3.62 -13.10 13.03
C GLU A 123 4.05 -11.79 13.70
N GLU A 124 5.16 -11.21 13.22
CA GLU A 124 5.74 -9.99 13.75
C GLU A 124 6.28 -9.12 12.63
N VAL A 125 6.05 -7.81 12.76
CA VAL A 125 6.65 -6.76 11.91
C VAL A 125 7.66 -6.00 12.75
N THR A 126 8.91 -5.96 12.30
CA THR A 126 10.02 -5.29 12.98
C THR A 126 10.49 -4.08 12.16
N CYS A 127 10.57 -2.92 12.81
CA CYS A 127 11.10 -1.71 12.19
C CYS A 127 11.99 -0.99 13.20
N GLU A 128 13.31 -1.12 13.04
CA GLU A 128 14.27 -0.55 13.99
C GLU A 128 14.67 0.89 13.65
N ARG A 129 14.75 1.22 12.36
CA ARG A 129 15.22 2.51 11.84
C ARG A 129 14.53 2.83 10.52
N TYR A 130 14.33 4.12 10.28
CA TYR A 130 13.68 4.61 9.06
C TYR A 130 14.49 4.34 7.78
N ASP A 131 15.81 4.18 7.89
CA ASP A 131 16.76 3.97 6.78
C ASP A 131 17.13 2.49 6.57
N ARG A 132 16.38 1.57 7.18
CA ARG A 132 16.52 0.14 6.96
C ARG A 132 15.20 -0.47 6.51
N ASN A 133 15.33 -1.60 5.84
CA ASN A 133 14.19 -2.41 5.44
C ASN A 133 13.41 -2.85 6.69
N VAL A 134 12.09 -2.82 6.58
CA VAL A 134 11.20 -3.45 7.56
C VAL A 134 11.44 -4.96 7.49
N GLY A 135 11.58 -5.61 8.64
CA GLY A 135 11.73 -7.06 8.72
C GLY A 135 10.42 -7.72 9.14
N VAL A 136 10.19 -8.96 8.73
CA VAL A 136 9.04 -9.75 9.18
C VAL A 136 9.45 -11.13 9.70
N ILE A 137 8.79 -11.59 10.76
CA ILE A 137 8.80 -13.00 11.16
C ILE A 137 7.59 -13.67 10.53
N HIS A 138 7.83 -14.68 9.69
CA HIS A 138 6.79 -15.38 8.95
C HIS A 138 6.52 -16.75 9.55
N ARG A 139 5.26 -17.04 9.88
CA ARG A 139 4.82 -18.26 10.58
C ARG A 139 5.25 -19.56 9.91
N ARG A 140 5.26 -19.56 8.57
CA ARG A 140 5.59 -20.74 7.75
C ARG A 140 7.07 -20.86 7.38
N TYR A 141 7.87 -19.80 7.57
CA TYR A 141 9.28 -19.73 7.15
C TYR A 141 10.20 -19.34 8.32
N THR A 142 10.06 -20.07 9.42
CA THR A 142 10.75 -19.76 10.69
C THR A 142 12.26 -19.98 10.62
N GLU A 143 12.75 -20.77 9.65
CA GLU A 143 14.17 -21.03 9.43
C GLU A 143 14.98 -19.78 9.07
N TYR A 144 14.34 -18.76 8.49
CA TYR A 144 15.00 -17.49 8.15
C TYR A 144 15.11 -16.53 9.34
N ASN A 145 14.42 -16.81 10.46
CA ASN A 145 14.20 -15.90 11.60
C ASN A 145 13.49 -14.59 11.18
N ILE A 146 14.18 -13.70 10.46
CA ILE A 146 13.65 -12.43 9.95
C ILE A 146 13.86 -12.41 8.45
N LEU A 147 12.78 -12.16 7.71
CA LEU A 147 12.82 -11.87 6.27
C LEU A 147 12.93 -10.36 6.06
N ASP A 148 13.93 -9.92 5.30
CA ASP A 148 14.03 -8.51 4.89
C ASP A 148 12.96 -8.21 3.83
N THR A 149 12.15 -7.18 4.06
CA THR A 149 11.16 -6.74 3.07
C THR A 149 11.78 -5.79 2.04
N ASN A 150 11.05 -5.42 0.98
CA ASN A 150 11.40 -4.27 0.12
C ASN A 150 10.77 -2.94 0.60
N ILE A 151 10.32 -2.87 1.85
CA ILE A 151 9.66 -1.70 2.44
C ILE A 151 10.65 -0.93 3.30
N MET A 152 10.73 0.39 3.11
CA MET A 152 11.55 1.30 3.91
C MET A 152 10.85 2.64 4.04
N PHE A 153 10.80 3.20 5.26
CA PHE A 153 10.17 4.50 5.52
C PHE A 153 10.94 5.67 4.91
N GLY A 154 12.27 5.57 4.86
CA GLY A 154 13.17 6.54 4.23
C GLY A 154 13.43 7.81 5.05
N THR A 155 12.52 8.21 5.94
CA THR A 155 12.69 9.37 6.84
C THR A 155 12.14 9.10 8.24
N ALA A 156 12.69 9.78 9.25
CA ALA A 156 12.19 9.71 10.62
C ALA A 156 10.73 10.18 10.72
N ASP A 157 10.35 11.22 9.97
CA ASP A 157 8.97 11.73 9.96
C ASP A 157 7.97 10.73 9.38
N ALA A 158 8.35 9.93 8.39
CA ALA A 158 7.47 8.90 7.83
C ALA A 158 7.31 7.69 8.77
N MET A 159 8.27 7.47 9.67
CA MET A 159 8.27 6.38 10.64
C MET A 159 7.48 6.72 11.92
N ASN A 160 7.35 8.01 12.25
CA ASN A 160 6.67 8.52 13.46
C ASN A 160 5.18 8.82 13.22
#